data_AF-V7EH68-F1
#
_entry.id   AF-V7EH68-F1
#
_cell.length_a   1.000
_cell.length_b   1.000
_cell.length_c   1.000
_cell.angle_alpha   90.00
_cell.angle_beta   90.00
_cell.angle_gamma   90.00
#
_symmetry.space_group_name_H-M   'P 1'
#
loop_
_entity.id
_entity.type
_entity.pdbx_description
1 polymer ?
#
loop_
_entity_poly.entity_id
_entity_poly.type
_entity_poly.pdbx_seq_one_letter_code
_entity_poly.pdbx_strand_id
1 'polypeptide(L)' 'TVPEVFRRLARDIRLEADVVEEAFLEANPALSPEGVVVTCKGGMVQEVRVCLTKTLEFRACGGDVGRVCRGVVGMEAVR' A
#
# COMPACT_ATOMS: atom_id res chain seq x y z
N THR A 1 -5.21 -0.33 -10.18
CA THR A 1 -4.02 -0.56 -11.01
C THR A 1 -2.77 -0.50 -10.17
N VAL A 2 -1.79 -1.37 -10.42
CA VAL A 2 -0.50 -1.35 -9.73
C VAL A 2 0.39 -0.27 -10.36
N PRO A 3 1.08 0.58 -9.57
CA PRO A 3 2.02 1.59 -10.07
C PRO A 3 3.11 0.96 -10.93
N GLU A 4 3.43 1.55 -12.09
CA GLU A 4 4.36 0.96 -13.07
C GLU A 4 5.76 0.72 -12.46
N VAL A 5 6.22 1.63 -11.59
CA VAL A 5 7.49 1.51 -10.86
C VAL A 5 7.60 0.25 -10.00
N PHE A 6 6.47 -0.30 -9.54
CA PHE A 6 6.44 -1.51 -8.73
C PHE A 6 6.22 -2.79 -9.54
N ARG A 7 5.78 -2.69 -10.82
CA ARG A 7 5.54 -3.89 -11.65
C ARG A 7 6.82 -4.60 -12.09
N ARG A 8 7.96 -3.91 -12.08
CA ARG A 8 9.24 -4.41 -12.62
C ARG A 8 10.40 -4.10 -11.68
N LEU A 9 10.21 -4.35 -10.39
CA LEU A 9 11.30 -4.23 -9.43
C LEU A 9 12.35 -5.32 -9.70
N ALA A 10 13.49 -4.91 -10.27
CA ALA A 10 14.60 -5.81 -10.60
C ALA A 10 15.35 -6.35 -9.38
N ARG A 11 15.15 -5.72 -8.22
CA ARG A 11 15.76 -6.08 -6.93
C ARG A 11 14.88 -5.58 -5.79
N ASP A 12 15.08 -6.16 -4.62
CA ASP A 12 14.48 -5.65 -3.39
C ASP A 12 14.93 -4.21 -3.15
N ILE A 13 14.00 -3.39 -2.67
CA ILE A 13 14.24 -1.98 -2.36
C ILE A 13 13.80 -1.67 -0.94
N ARG A 14 14.30 -0.56 -0.40
CA ARG A 14 13.81 0.04 0.85
C ARG A 14 13.31 1.44 0.55
N LEU A 15 12.15 1.76 1.10
CA LEU A 15 11.47 3.04 0.90
C LEU A 15 10.59 3.34 2.12
N GLU A 16 10.22 4.60 2.27
CA GLU A 16 9.21 4.99 3.25
C GLU A 16 7.86 4.38 2.88
N ALA A 17 7.08 3.99 3.89
CA ALA A 17 5.79 3.33 3.68
C ALA A 17 4.77 4.24 2.98
N ASP A 18 4.81 5.54 3.25
CA ASP A 18 3.96 6.57 2.63
C ASP A 18 4.19 6.66 1.12
N VAL A 19 5.44 6.54 0.64
CA VAL A 19 5.76 6.52 -0.80
C VAL A 19 5.03 5.40 -1.54
N VAL A 20 4.80 4.26 -0.88
CA VAL A 20 4.02 3.17 -1.48
C VAL A 20 2.55 3.58 -1.61
N GLU A 21 1.95 4.15 -0.56
CA GLU A 21 0.56 4.62 -0.56
C GLU A 21 0.35 5.72 -1.61
N GLU A 22 1.22 6.72 -1.63
CA GLU A 22 1.21 7.82 -2.61
C GLU A 22 1.27 7.31 -4.04
N ALA A 23 2.18 6.37 -4.35
CA ALA A 23 2.28 5.81 -5.68
C ALA A 23 1.00 5.08 -6.11
N PHE A 24 0.32 4.40 -5.17
CA PHE A 24 -0.98 3.77 -5.44
C PHE A 24 -2.09 4.80 -5.63
N LEU A 25 -2.10 5.91 -4.90
CA LEU A 25 -3.06 7.00 -5.10
C LEU A 25 -2.84 7.68 -6.45
N GLU A 26 -1.59 7.94 -6.85
CA GLU A 26 -1.25 8.51 -8.15
C GLU A 26 -1.71 7.60 -9.31
N ALA A 27 -1.44 6.29 -9.20
CA ALA A 27 -1.85 5.31 -10.20
C ALA A 27 -3.37 5.05 -10.20
N ASN A 28 -4.10 5.48 -9.17
CA ASN A 28 -5.54 5.26 -9.01
C ASN A 28 -6.24 6.51 -8.42
N PRO A 29 -6.45 7.57 -9.22
CA PRO A 29 -6.99 8.85 -8.72
C PRO A 29 -8.41 8.77 -8.13
N ALA A 30 -9.12 7.65 -8.35
CA ALA A 30 -10.43 7.40 -7.76
C ALA A 30 -10.37 6.83 -6.34
N LEU A 31 -9.20 6.40 -5.84
CA LEU A 31 -9.03 5.94 -4.47
C LEU A 31 -9.01 7.14 -3.52
N SER A 32 -9.54 6.95 -2.32
CA SER A 32 -9.43 7.93 -1.23
C SER A 32 -8.12 7.71 -0.44
N PRO A 33 -7.39 8.78 -0.08
CA PRO A 33 -6.21 8.70 0.80
C PRO A 33 -6.51 8.06 2.16
N GLU A 34 -7.68 8.32 2.76
CA GLU A 34 -8.03 7.69 4.03
C GLU A 34 -8.44 6.21 3.89
N GLY A 35 -8.74 5.76 2.67
CA GLY A 35 -9.21 4.41 2.36
C GLY A 35 -8.13 3.44 1.90
N VAL A 36 -6.87 3.84 1.88
CA VAL A 36 -5.75 3.00 1.42
C VAL A 36 -4.70 2.92 2.51
N VAL A 37 -4.25 1.70 2.83
CA VAL A 37 -3.13 1.47 3.74
C VAL A 37 -2.23 0.37 3.23
N VAL A 38 -0.93 0.45 3.53
CA VAL A 38 0.02 -0.62 3.27
C VAL A 38 0.32 -1.37 4.56
N THR A 39 0.23 -2.70 4.51
CA THR A 39 0.52 -3.58 5.65
C THR A 39 1.88 -4.22 5.53
N CYS A 40 2.49 -4.52 6.68
CA CYS A 40 3.84 -5.04 6.77
C CYS A 40 3.92 -6.33 7.59
N LYS A 41 4.80 -7.24 7.14
CA LYS A 41 5.19 -8.44 7.87
C LYS A 41 6.70 -8.59 7.86
N GLY A 42 7.31 -8.75 9.04
CA GLY A 42 8.77 -8.89 9.15
C GLY A 42 9.58 -7.68 8.65
N GLY A 43 8.98 -6.48 8.60
CA GLY A 43 9.63 -5.28 8.07
C GLY A 43 9.57 -5.14 6.53
N MET A 44 8.81 -6.01 5.87
CA MET A 44 8.56 -5.98 4.42
C MET A 44 7.10 -5.63 4.14
N VAL A 45 6.86 -4.90 3.05
CA VAL A 45 5.53 -4.67 2.49
C VAL A 45 4.87 -6.01 2.18
N GLN A 46 3.64 -6.20 2.65
CA GLN A 46 2.90 -7.44 2.47
C GLN A 46 1.70 -7.22 1.53
N GLU A 47 0.85 -6.25 1.82
CA GLU A 47 -0.38 -5.99 1.06
C GLU A 47 -0.67 -4.49 0.98
N VAL A 48 -1.28 -4.09 -0.12
CA VAL A 48 -2.06 -2.85 -0.17
C VAL A 48 -3.51 -3.21 0.12
N ARG A 49 -4.09 -2.60 1.14
CA ARG A 49 -5.49 -2.81 1.52
C ARG A 49 -6.30 -1.57 1.20
N VAL A 50 -7.48 -1.80 0.63
CA VAL A 50 -8.47 -0.76 0.33
C VAL A 50 -9.68 -0.98 1.24
N CYS A 51 -10.01 0.03 2.03
CA CYS A 51 -11.05 -0.02 3.03
C CYS A 51 -12.34 0.61 2.51
N LEU A 52 -13.38 -0.23 2.45
CA LEU A 52 -14.70 0.15 1.97
C LEU A 52 -15.77 -0.10 3.03
N THR A 53 -16.88 0.63 2.92
CA THR A 53 -18.15 0.29 3.58
C THR A 53 -18.80 -0.89 2.86
N LYS A 54 -19.88 -1.45 3.44
CA LYS A 54 -20.66 -2.51 2.78
C LYS A 54 -21.36 -2.04 1.51
N THR A 55 -21.52 -0.73 1.32
CA THR A 55 -22.07 -0.10 0.12
C THR A 55 -20.98 0.32 -0.87
N LEU A 56 -19.73 -0.12 -0.66
CA LEU A 56 -18.58 0.15 -1.52
C LEU A 56 -18.13 1.63 -1.56
N GLU A 57 -18.47 2.41 -0.53
CA GLU A 57 -17.92 3.74 -0.34
C GLU A 57 -16.59 3.66 0.39
N PHE A 58 -15.63 4.53 0.08
CA PHE A 58 -14.37 4.60 0.82
C PHE A 58 -14.61 4.99 2.27
N ARG A 59 -13.83 4.40 3.17
CA ARG A 59 -13.82 4.74 4.58
C ARG A 59 -12.41 4.68 5.13
N ALA A 60 -12.19 5.38 6.25
CA ALA A 60 -10.99 5.21 7.04
C ALA A 60 -10.76 3.73 7.40
N CYS A 61 -9.55 3.24 7.18
CA CYS A 61 -9.13 1.92 7.61
C CYS A 61 -9.14 1.79 9.15
N GLY A 62 -9.69 0.69 9.66
CA GLY A 62 -9.74 0.39 11.10
C GLY A 62 -8.59 -0.49 11.57
N GLY A 63 -8.56 -0.83 12.86
CA GLY A 63 -7.53 -1.73 13.43
C GLY A 63 -7.59 -3.18 12.91
N ASP A 64 -8.62 -3.52 12.15
CA ASP A 64 -8.84 -4.82 11.49
C ASP A 64 -7.94 -5.04 10.27
N VAL A 65 -7.29 -3.99 9.76
CA VAL A 65 -6.40 -4.10 8.59
C VAL A 65 -5.06 -4.80 8.88
N GLY A 66 -4.75 -5.10 10.14
CA GLY A 66 -3.48 -5.71 10.55
C GLY A 66 -2.40 -4.67 10.82
N ARG A 67 -1.12 -5.09 10.75
CA ARG A 67 0.02 -4.21 11.06
C ARG A 67 0.30 -3.28 9.88
N VAL A 68 -0.17 -2.04 9.97
CA VAL A 68 0.18 -0.96 9.03
C VAL A 68 1.69 -0.69 9.07
N CYS A 69 2.29 -0.52 7.89
CA CYS A 69 3.69 -0.16 7.75
C CYS A 69 3.97 1.23 8.36
N ARG A 70 5.17 1.43 8.90
CA ARG A 70 5.63 2.72 9.41
C ARG A 70 7.12 2.88 9.15
N GLY A 71 7.52 4.06 8.69
CA GLY A 71 8.91 4.37 8.35
C GLY A 71 9.43 3.55 7.18
N VAL A 72 10.76 3.40 7.12
CA VAL A 72 11.46 2.66 6.06
C VAL A 72 11.19 1.16 6.14
N VAL A 73 10.54 0.63 5.11
CA VAL A 73 10.20 -0.78 4.94
C VAL A 73 10.87 -1.35 3.69
N GLY A 74 11.04 -2.68 3.65
CA GLY A 74 11.50 -3.35 2.44
C GLY A 74 10.34 -3.69 1.51
N MET A 75 10.58 -3.74 0.21
CA MET A 75 9.64 -4.26 -0.79
C MET A 75 10.38 -5.26 -1.67
N GLU A 76 9.81 -6.45 -1.81
CA GLU A 76 10.40 -7.54 -2.59
C GLU A 76 10.33 -7.26 -4.09
N ALA A 77 11.33 -7.75 -4.82
CA ALA A 77 11.33 -7.77 -6.27
C ALA A 77 10.14 -8.56 -6.82
N VAL A 78 9.41 -7.97 -7.77
CA VAL A 78 8.35 -8.66 -8.50
C VAL A 78 8.99 -9.42 -9.67
N ARG A 79 8.96 -10.76 -9.60
CA ARG A 79 9.47 -11.66 -10.64
C ARG A 79 8.35 -12.16 -11.54
#